data_AF-A0A2R6DQM8-F1
#
_entry.id   AF-A0A2R6DQM8-F1
#
_cell.length_a   1.000
_cell.length_b   1.000
_cell.length_c   1.000
_cell.angle_alpha   90.00
_cell.angle_beta   90.00
_cell.angle_gamma   90.00
#
_symmetry.space_group_name_H-M   'P 1'
#
loop_
_entity.id
_entity.type
_entity.pdbx_description
1 polymer ?
#
loop_
_entity_poly.entity_id
_entity_poly.type
_entity_poly.pdbx_seq_one_letter_code
_entity_poly.pdbx_strand_id
1 'polypeptide(L)'
;MAVHRLPEPAGPAVRRPVRLPGVGGSDAHSLLTVGRAFTEIEVEPPIADVESDDVVDAIRPGDTTIRGQRASLKRCSSHYAKAAVRKTAWAGRTVLRKGSGGARRAASAVVPFR
;
A
#
# COMPACT_ATOMS: atom_id res chain seq x y z
N MET A 1 -23.08 -30.34 20.91
CA MET A 1 -21.67 -30.51 20.50
C MET A 1 -20.80 -29.97 21.62
N ALA A 2 -20.06 -30.82 22.32
CA ALA A 2 -19.21 -30.44 23.45
C ALA A 2 -17.86 -29.90 22.95
N VAL A 3 -17.50 -28.68 23.34
CA VAL A 3 -16.17 -28.11 23.07
C VAL A 3 -15.21 -28.68 24.10
N HIS A 4 -14.30 -29.54 23.64
CA HIS A 4 -13.26 -30.13 24.48
C HIS A 4 -12.30 -29.03 24.95
N ARG A 5 -12.30 -28.74 26.26
CA ARG A 5 -11.34 -27.83 26.88
C ARG A 5 -9.99 -28.56 26.96
N LEU A 6 -9.02 -28.13 26.16
CA LEU A 6 -7.63 -28.59 26.28
C LEU A 6 -7.02 -28.03 27.58
N PRO A 7 -6.10 -28.77 28.23
CA PRO A 7 -5.46 -28.32 29.47
C PRO A 7 -4.64 -27.04 29.23
N GLU A 8 -4.70 -26.12 30.21
CA GLU A 8 -3.96 -24.86 30.22
C GLU A 8 -2.44 -25.14 30.16
N PRO A 9 -1.68 -24.52 29.23
CA PRO A 9 -0.24 -24.74 29.15
C PRO A 9 0.49 -24.07 30.32
N ALA A 10 1.21 -24.87 31.10
CA ALA A 10 2.18 -24.40 32.08
C ALA A 10 3.43 -23.86 31.35
N GLY A 11 3.39 -22.60 30.93
CA GLY A 11 4.50 -21.90 30.30
C GLY A 11 4.43 -20.39 30.57
N PRO A 12 5.53 -19.64 30.40
CA PRO A 12 5.52 -18.19 30.60
C PRO A 12 4.43 -17.57 29.73
N ALA A 13 3.66 -16.64 30.30
CA ALA A 13 2.53 -15.99 29.65
C ALA A 13 2.92 -15.41 28.28
N VAL A 14 2.74 -16.19 27.22
CA VAL A 14 2.88 -15.72 25.85
C VAL A 14 1.76 -14.70 25.67
N ARG A 15 2.12 -13.41 25.69
CA ARG A 15 1.20 -12.31 25.45
C ARG A 15 0.53 -12.57 24.11
N ARG A 16 -0.72 -13.04 24.13
CA ARG A 16 -1.49 -13.24 22.90
C ARG A 16 -1.47 -11.91 22.14
N PRO A 17 -1.25 -11.92 20.82
CA PRO A 17 -1.36 -10.68 20.05
C PRO A 17 -2.75 -10.12 20.31
N VAL A 18 -2.80 -8.89 20.80
CA VAL A 18 -4.08 -8.19 20.98
C VAL A 18 -4.71 -8.14 19.60
N ARG A 19 -5.82 -8.86 19.43
CA ARG A 19 -6.55 -8.89 18.18
C ARG A 19 -7.31 -7.58 18.10
N LEU A 20 -6.73 -6.60 17.42
CA LEU A 20 -7.37 -5.31 17.20
C LEU A 20 -8.56 -5.49 16.24
N PRO A 21 -9.62 -4.69 16.39
CA PRO A 21 -10.70 -4.60 15.40
C PRO A 21 -10.16 -4.35 13.99
N GLY A 22 -10.80 -4.95 12.99
CA GLY A 22 -10.41 -4.77 11.60
C GLY A 22 -10.98 -3.48 11.04
N VAL A 23 -10.11 -2.54 10.66
CA VAL A 23 -10.53 -1.30 9.97
C VAL A 23 -9.85 -1.19 8.61
N GLY A 24 -10.58 -0.65 7.64
CA GLY A 24 -10.10 -0.43 6.27
C GLY A 24 -10.63 0.87 5.69
N GLY A 25 -9.78 1.53 4.89
CA GLY A 25 -10.10 2.78 4.18
C GLY A 25 -9.50 2.81 2.79
N SER A 26 -9.95 3.75 1.96
CA SER A 26 -9.58 3.79 0.54
C SER A 26 -8.19 4.35 0.23
N ASP A 27 -7.48 4.89 1.22
CA ASP A 27 -6.19 5.61 1.04
C ASP A 27 -6.24 6.63 -0.11
N ALA A 28 -7.29 7.45 -0.10
CA ALA A 28 -7.61 8.35 -1.19
C ALA A 28 -6.63 9.53 -1.25
N HIS A 29 -5.84 9.58 -2.32
CA HIS A 29 -5.00 10.74 -2.67
C HIS A 29 -5.70 11.69 -3.66
N SER A 30 -6.96 11.40 -4.00
CA SER A 30 -7.83 12.22 -4.87
C SER A 30 -9.30 12.03 -4.50
N LEU A 31 -10.13 13.03 -4.76
CA LEU A 31 -11.58 12.97 -4.47
C LEU A 31 -12.28 11.78 -5.14
N LEU A 32 -11.89 11.42 -6.37
CA LEU A 32 -12.46 10.29 -7.13
C LEU A 32 -12.18 8.90 -6.52
N THR A 33 -11.33 8.85 -5.49
CA THR A 33 -10.96 7.61 -4.79
C THR A 33 -11.50 7.54 -3.37
N VAL A 34 -12.12 8.61 -2.87
CA VAL A 34 -12.82 8.60 -1.57
C VAL A 34 -13.98 7.60 -1.63
N GLY A 35 -14.19 6.84 -0.56
CA GLY A 35 -15.31 5.89 -0.46
C GLY A 35 -15.18 4.61 -1.29
N ARG A 36 -14.08 4.40 -2.04
CA ARG A 36 -13.86 3.13 -2.77
C ARG A 36 -13.63 1.93 -1.85
N ALA A 37 -13.19 2.20 -0.63
CA ALA A 37 -13.17 1.28 0.49
C ALA A 37 -13.46 2.07 1.76
N PHE A 38 -14.24 1.47 2.66
CA PHE A 38 -14.67 2.06 3.92
C PHE A 38 -15.03 0.93 4.89
N THR A 39 -15.12 1.27 6.17
CA THR A 39 -15.60 0.35 7.21
C THR A 39 -17.03 0.75 7.57
N GLU A 40 -17.97 -0.18 7.45
CA GLU A 40 -19.32 -0.06 7.98
C GLU A 40 -19.26 -0.35 9.49
N ILE A 41 -19.88 0.55 10.25
CA ILE A 41 -20.10 0.44 11.69
C ILE A 41 -21.52 0.88 12.01
N GLU A 42 -22.06 0.37 13.10
CA GLU A 42 -23.35 0.82 13.66
C GLU A 42 -23.08 1.76 14.83
N VAL A 43 -23.82 2.87 14.87
CA VAL A 43 -23.77 3.86 15.95
C VAL A 43 -25.20 4.13 16.43
N GLU A 44 -25.36 4.34 17.73
CA GLU A 44 -26.66 4.63 18.34
C GLU A 44 -27.19 6.05 18.03
N PRO A 45 -26.39 7.14 18.13
CA PRO A 45 -26.91 8.46 17.84
C PRO A 45 -27.19 8.66 16.33
N PRO A 46 -28.13 9.56 15.97
CA PRO A 46 -28.31 9.99 14.59
C PRO A 46 -27.03 10.58 14.00
N ILE A 47 -26.79 10.41 12.69
CA ILE A 47 -25.58 10.89 11.99
C ILE A 47 -25.22 12.35 12.32
N ALA A 48 -26.22 13.22 12.54
CA ALA A 48 -25.99 14.64 12.84
C ALA A 48 -25.36 14.88 14.23
N ASP A 49 -25.51 13.93 15.15
CA ASP A 49 -25.07 13.99 16.54
C ASP A 49 -23.90 13.02 16.81
N VAL A 50 -23.37 12.35 15.77
CA VAL A 50 -22.24 11.41 15.90
C VAL A 50 -20.96 12.19 16.18
N GLU A 51 -20.31 11.86 17.29
CA GLU A 51 -19.00 12.37 17.68
C GLU A 51 -17.90 11.31 17.48
N SER A 52 -16.64 11.71 17.65
CA SER A 52 -15.50 10.80 17.47
C SER A 52 -15.51 9.63 18.44
N ASP A 53 -15.99 9.85 19.67
CA ASP A 53 -16.01 8.83 20.71
C ASP A 53 -17.02 7.72 20.37
N ASP A 54 -18.18 8.07 19.79
CA ASP A 54 -19.16 7.09 19.33
C ASP A 54 -18.58 6.15 18.26
N VAL A 55 -17.76 6.70 17.35
CA VAL A 55 -17.07 5.92 16.31
C VAL A 55 -16.05 4.97 16.92
N VAL A 56 -15.26 5.44 17.88
CA VAL A 56 -14.25 4.61 18.55
C VAL A 56 -14.92 3.50 19.36
N ASP A 57 -16.00 3.82 20.07
CA ASP A 57 -16.76 2.85 20.86
C ASP A 57 -17.50 1.84 19.97
N ALA A 58 -17.98 2.23 18.79
CA ALA A 58 -18.55 1.31 17.81
C ALA A 58 -17.51 0.34 17.21
N ILE A 59 -16.26 0.77 17.04
CA ILE A 59 -15.17 -0.09 16.51
C ILE A 59 -14.68 -1.08 17.57
N ARG A 60 -14.67 -0.70 18.84
CA ARG A 60 -14.03 -1.43 19.95
C ARG A 60 -14.51 -2.88 20.16
N PRO A 61 -15.82 -3.20 20.03
CA PRO A 61 -16.33 -4.57 20.07
C PRO A 61 -15.84 -5.43 18.92
N GLY A 62 -15.39 -4.82 17.82
CA GLY A 62 -14.94 -5.51 16.62
C GLY A 62 -16.06 -5.88 15.65
N ASP A 63 -17.27 -5.35 15.82
CA ASP A 63 -18.37 -5.53 14.88
C ASP A 63 -18.27 -4.53 13.71
N THR A 64 -17.26 -4.79 12.87
CA THR A 64 -16.87 -3.91 11.77
C THR A 64 -16.92 -4.69 10.46
N THR A 65 -17.58 -4.14 9.43
CA THR A 65 -17.58 -4.75 8.09
C THR A 65 -16.81 -3.89 7.11
N ILE A 66 -15.69 -4.40 6.60
CA ILE A 66 -14.90 -3.69 5.59
C ILE A 66 -15.54 -3.89 4.22
N ARG A 67 -15.96 -2.79 3.59
CA ARG A 67 -16.42 -2.76 2.19
C ARG A 67 -15.35 -2.13 1.32
N GLY A 68 -15.24 -2.64 0.09
CA GLY A 68 -14.42 -1.97 -0.91
C GLY A 68 -14.36 -2.72 -2.22
N GLN A 69 -14.03 -1.97 -3.27
CA GLN A 69 -13.79 -2.55 -4.58
C GLN A 69 -12.31 -2.79 -4.80
N ARG A 70 -11.98 -3.93 -5.42
CA ARG A 70 -10.60 -4.21 -5.86
C ARG A 70 -10.09 -3.09 -6.77
N ALA A 71 -8.83 -2.70 -6.59
CA ALA A 71 -8.16 -1.76 -7.48
C ALA A 71 -8.24 -2.25 -8.94
N SER A 72 -8.57 -1.33 -9.86
CA SER A 72 -8.66 -1.65 -11.29
C SER A 72 -7.33 -2.22 -11.80
N LEU A 73 -7.38 -3.40 -12.43
CA LEU A 73 -6.21 -4.03 -13.04
C LEU A 73 -5.56 -3.10 -14.07
N LYS A 74 -6.36 -2.39 -14.89
CA LYS A 74 -5.86 -1.41 -15.87
C LYS A 74 -5.03 -0.31 -15.22
N ARG A 75 -5.51 0.25 -14.09
CA ARG A 75 -4.77 1.29 -13.35
C ARG A 75 -3.46 0.71 -12.80
N CYS A 76 -3.51 -0.44 -12.15
CA CYS A 76 -2.32 -1.11 -11.60
C CYS A 76 -1.27 -1.38 -12.69
N SER A 77 -1.67 -2.00 -13.80
CA SER A 77 -0.78 -2.30 -14.94
C SER A 77 -0.18 -1.03 -15.56
N SER A 78 -0.92 0.08 -15.60
CA SER A 78 -0.40 1.34 -16.14
C SER A 78 0.77 1.91 -15.34
N HIS A 79 0.78 1.72 -14.01
CA HIS A 79 1.90 2.16 -13.17
C HIS A 79 3.17 1.36 -13.49
N TYR A 80 3.04 0.04 -13.63
CA TYR A 80 4.16 -0.82 -14.02
C TYR A 80 4.67 -0.49 -15.42
N ALA A 81 3.78 -0.31 -16.40
CA ALA A 81 4.16 0.06 -17.74
C ALA A 81 4.93 1.39 -17.78
N LYS A 82 4.43 2.43 -17.10
CA LYS A 82 5.12 3.73 -16.98
C LYS A 82 6.48 3.61 -16.28
N ALA A 83 6.58 2.79 -15.23
CA ALA A 83 7.83 2.56 -14.54
C ALA A 83 8.85 1.85 -15.45
N ALA A 84 8.43 0.82 -16.17
CA ALA A 84 9.24 0.11 -17.14
C ALA A 84 9.77 1.04 -18.23
N VAL A 85 8.90 1.83 -18.85
CA VAL A 85 9.28 2.82 -19.88
C VAL A 85 10.30 3.83 -19.35
N ARG A 86 10.09 4.37 -18.13
CA ARG A 86 11.05 5.31 -17.53
C ARG A 86 12.41 4.65 -17.27
N LYS A 87 12.40 3.40 -16.79
CA LYS A 87 13.63 2.63 -16.50
C LYS A 87 14.40 2.29 -17.77
N THR A 88 13.71 1.82 -18.82
CA THR A 88 14.33 1.50 -20.11
C THR A 88 14.88 2.75 -20.79
N ALA A 89 14.14 3.86 -20.79
CA ALA A 89 14.62 5.13 -21.33
C ALA A 89 15.85 5.66 -20.58
N TRP A 90 15.87 5.55 -19.24
CA TRP A 90 17.06 5.92 -18.45
C TRP A 90 18.26 5.02 -18.77
N ALA A 91 18.06 3.70 -18.87
CA ALA A 91 19.11 2.76 -19.22
C ALA A 91 19.67 3.05 -20.62
N GLY A 92 18.81 3.26 -21.62
CA GLY A 92 19.20 3.63 -22.98
C GLY A 92 20.02 4.92 -23.02
N ARG A 93 19.57 5.99 -22.34
CA ARG A 93 20.35 7.24 -22.24
C ARG A 93 21.71 7.03 -21.58
N THR A 94 21.78 6.18 -20.55
CA THR A 94 23.03 5.89 -19.84
C THR A 94 24.03 5.16 -20.72
N VAL A 95 23.55 4.16 -21.49
CA VAL A 95 24.37 3.43 -22.47
C VAL A 95 24.87 4.37 -23.56
N LEU A 96 23.99 5.19 -24.14
CA LEU A 96 24.37 6.18 -25.16
C LEU A 96 25.40 7.18 -24.64
N ARG A 97 25.26 7.66 -23.41
CA ARG A 97 26.22 8.57 -22.78
C ARG A 97 27.58 7.91 -22.56
N LYS A 98 27.60 6.63 -22.15
CA LYS A 98 28.84 5.87 -21.97
C LYS A 98 29.54 5.59 -23.31
N GLY A 99 28.78 5.21 -24.34
CA GLY A 99 29.31 4.99 -25.69
C GLY A 99 29.90 6.26 -26.32
N SER A 100 29.22 7.40 -26.17
CA SER A 100 29.72 8.70 -26.66
C SER A 100 30.90 9.25 -25.86
N GLY A 101 31.06 8.86 -24.59
CA GLY A 101 32.27 9.14 -23.80
C GLY A 101 33.48 8.31 -24.25
N GLY A 102 33.25 7.02 -24.58
CA GLY A 102 34.28 6.14 -25.14
C GLY A 102 34.74 6.58 -26.54
N ALA A 103 33.80 6.93 -27.41
CA ALA A 103 34.10 7.44 -28.75
C ALA A 103 34.89 8.77 -28.72
N ARG A 104 34.55 9.69 -27.80
CA ARG A 104 35.31 10.94 -27.62
C ARG A 104 36.73 10.71 -27.09
N ARG A 105 36.92 9.79 -26.14
CA ARG A 105 38.26 9.43 -25.64
C ARG A 105 39.12 8.74 -26.70
N ALA A 106 38.52 7.84 -27.49
CA ALA A 106 39.20 7.21 -28.62
C ALA A 106 39.60 8.26 -29.68
N ALA A 107 38.70 9.20 -30.00
CA ALA A 107 39.01 10.29 -30.92
C ALA A 107 40.14 11.20 -30.39
N SER A 108 40.13 11.56 -29.10
CA SER A 108 41.21 12.38 -28.51
C SER A 108 42.56 11.65 -28.41
N ALA A 109 42.56 10.31 -28.35
CA ALA A 109 43.78 9.50 -28.35
C ALA A 109 44.40 9.33 -29.76
N VAL A 110 43.63 9.61 -30.82
CA VAL A 110 44.06 9.49 -32.23
C VAL A 110 44.50 10.82 -32.83
N VAL A 111 44.28 11.95 -32.16
CA VAL A 111 44.86 13.24 -32.58
C VAL A 111 46.32 13.27 -32.10
N PRO A 112 47.33 13.22 -32.98
CA PRO A 112 48.71 13.34 -32.54
C PRO A 112 48.93 14.74 -31.98
N PHE A 113 49.57 14.82 -30.81
CA PHE A 113 50.11 16.05 -30.25
C PHE A 113 51.09 16.63 -31.28
N ARG A 114 50.78 17.83 -31.77
CA ARG A 114 51.58 18.56 -32.76
C ARG A 114 52.57 19.47 -32.04
#